data_AF-A0A818XS46-F1
#
_entry.id   AF-A0A818XS46-F1
#
_cell.length_a   1.000
_cell.length_b   1.000
_cell.length_c   1.000
_cell.angle_alpha   90.00
_cell.angle_beta   90.00
_cell.angle_gamma   90.00
#
_symmetry.space_group_name_H-M   'P 1'
#
loop_
_entity.id
_entity.type
_entity.pdbx_description
1 polymer ?
#
loop_
_entity_poly.entity_id
_entity_poly.type
_entity_poly.pdbx_seq_one_letter_code
_entity_poly.pdbx_strand_id
1 'polypeptide(L)'
;MGKGKTIILIDGEAPPPLIPSKRFTLALLVFFAFIVQYSQRVNLPIAIVCMVNRTKSHDYQLSFNNTTTTIKPLVSALQKRGYLEEKQFNWMELQQQILLGGYWAGYIFTQVPGGWLATTIGAKWVYAGSLFTSSIASFALTIMYTMSSTHFISMFLLRFIVGLAHGVLFPATIALWSLWAVPQERSTLASIGFCGTHLGTSVTMLIGGLFCRHLYSGWMYIFCLTGILGFIWLLLWISLTSDSPNNHKTISDHERDYICNLTGSTGKKRSM
;
A
#
# COMPACT_ATOMS: atom_id res chain seq x y z
N MET A 1 -42.85 -14.68 4.30
CA MET A 1 -42.34 -15.57 3.22
C MET A 1 -40.82 -15.52 3.21
N GLY A 2 -40.18 -16.42 3.95
CA GLY A 2 -38.73 -16.50 4.04
C GLY A 2 -38.15 -17.07 2.75
N LYS A 3 -37.29 -16.30 2.08
CA LYS A 3 -36.42 -16.86 1.04
C LYS A 3 -35.37 -17.70 1.75
N GLY A 4 -35.61 -19.02 1.77
CA GLY A 4 -34.64 -20.01 2.22
C GLY A 4 -33.35 -19.80 1.44
N LYS A 5 -32.27 -19.47 2.17
CA LYS A 5 -30.93 -19.67 1.65
C LYS A 5 -30.80 -21.17 1.42
N THR A 6 -30.82 -21.60 0.16
CA THR A 6 -30.42 -22.97 -0.21
C THR A 6 -28.97 -23.13 0.21
N ILE A 7 -28.78 -23.63 1.43
CA ILE A 7 -27.47 -24.06 1.91
C ILE A 7 -27.13 -25.28 1.05
N ILE A 8 -26.12 -25.15 0.21
CA ILE A 8 -25.60 -26.27 -0.57
C ILE A 8 -24.95 -27.20 0.46
N LEU A 9 -25.72 -28.18 0.93
CA LEU A 9 -25.23 -29.27 1.74
C LEU A 9 -24.43 -30.16 0.80
N ILE A 10 -23.11 -30.20 1.00
CA ILE A 10 -22.26 -31.22 0.41
C ILE A 10 -22.24 -32.35 1.45
N ASP A 11 -22.67 -33.55 1.05
CA ASP A 11 -22.70 -34.76 1.89
C ASP A 11 -23.54 -34.68 3.19
N GLY A 12 -24.53 -33.79 3.26
CA GLY A 12 -25.43 -33.68 4.41
C GLY A 12 -24.82 -32.98 5.63
N GLU A 13 -23.58 -32.48 5.53
CA GLU A 13 -22.92 -31.71 6.59
C GLU A 13 -23.16 -30.20 6.44
N ALA A 14 -23.27 -29.52 7.58
CA ALA A 14 -23.47 -28.07 7.61
C ALA A 14 -22.20 -27.34 7.12
N PRO A 15 -22.34 -26.22 6.38
CA PRO A 15 -21.19 -25.49 5.87
C PRO A 15 -20.29 -25.02 7.03
N PRO A 16 -18.96 -25.10 6.89
CA PRO A 16 -18.04 -24.68 7.94
C PRO A 16 -18.23 -23.18 8.25
N PRO A 17 -18.33 -22.80 9.55
CA PRO A 17 -18.64 -21.43 9.93
C PRO A 17 -17.55 -20.46 9.44
N LEU A 18 -17.96 -19.32 8.87
CA LEU A 18 -17.05 -18.34 8.29
C LEU A 18 -16.10 -17.74 9.35
N ILE A 19 -16.59 -17.54 10.56
CA ILE A 19 -15.85 -17.13 11.75
C ILE A 19 -15.64 -18.43 12.55
N PRO A 20 -14.45 -19.04 12.75
CA PRO A 20 -13.05 -18.63 12.58
C PRO A 20 -12.30 -19.46 11.50
N SER A 21 -12.82 -19.46 10.28
CA SER A 21 -12.27 -20.24 9.16
C SER A 21 -10.92 -19.69 8.64
N LYS A 22 -10.09 -20.54 8.02
CA LYS A 22 -8.83 -20.11 7.40
C LYS A 22 -9.05 -19.11 6.26
N ARG A 23 -10.18 -19.21 5.55
CA ARG A 23 -10.64 -18.21 4.57
C ARG A 23 -10.79 -16.81 5.15
N PHE A 24 -11.32 -16.69 6.36
CA PHE A 24 -11.49 -15.41 7.03
C PHE A 24 -10.15 -14.85 7.54
N THR A 25 -9.28 -15.72 8.08
CA THR A 25 -7.90 -15.33 8.39
C THR A 25 -7.18 -14.78 7.16
N LEU A 26 -7.34 -15.42 6.00
CA LEU A 26 -6.78 -14.94 4.74
C LEU A 26 -7.35 -13.58 4.34
N ALA A 27 -8.64 -13.34 4.54
CA ALA A 27 -9.26 -12.04 4.28
C ALA A 27 -8.67 -10.93 5.16
N LEU A 28 -8.43 -11.23 6.44
CA LEU A 28 -7.75 -10.31 7.35
C LEU A 28 -6.29 -10.08 6.94
N LEU A 29 -5.58 -11.11 6.48
CA LEU A 29 -4.21 -10.95 5.99
C LEU A 29 -4.16 -10.03 4.76
N VAL A 30 -5.09 -10.21 3.83
CA VAL A 30 -5.26 -9.34 2.66
C VAL A 30 -5.64 -7.91 3.07
N PHE A 31 -6.52 -7.75 4.06
CA PHE A 31 -6.92 -6.45 4.59
C PHE A 31 -5.74 -5.64 5.11
N PHE A 32 -4.94 -6.23 6.02
CA PHE A 32 -3.76 -5.57 6.55
C PHE A 32 -2.68 -5.36 5.48
N ALA A 33 -2.55 -6.29 4.53
CA ALA A 33 -1.64 -6.10 3.40
C ALA A 33 -2.01 -4.86 2.56
N PHE A 34 -3.30 -4.67 2.27
CA PHE A 34 -3.77 -3.46 1.61
C PHE A 34 -3.57 -2.19 2.45
N ILE A 35 -3.68 -2.26 3.78
CA ILE A 35 -3.35 -1.13 4.67
C ILE A 35 -1.90 -0.71 4.44
N VAL A 36 -0.96 -1.64 4.59
CA VAL A 36 0.48 -1.36 4.46
C VAL A 36 0.81 -0.80 3.08
N GLN A 37 0.23 -1.38 2.03
CA GLN A 37 0.50 -0.93 0.67
C GLN A 37 -0.08 0.47 0.39
N TYR A 38 -1.29 0.74 0.85
CA TYR A 38 -1.92 2.05 0.67
C TYR A 38 -1.26 3.10 1.55
N SER A 39 -0.69 2.74 2.69
CA SER A 39 0.23 3.61 3.43
C SER A 39 1.42 4.00 2.57
N GLN A 40 2.13 3.03 1.99
CA GLN A 40 3.26 3.30 1.09
C GLN A 40 2.89 4.17 -0.12
N ARG A 41 1.67 4.00 -0.65
CA ARG A 41 1.15 4.80 -1.77
C ARG A 41 1.05 6.28 -1.39
N VAL A 42 0.50 6.60 -0.22
CA VAL A 42 0.16 7.98 0.17
C VAL A 42 1.29 8.74 0.85
N ASN A 43 2.40 8.07 1.19
CA ASN A 43 3.59 8.69 1.78
C ASN A 43 4.07 9.94 1.04
N LEU A 44 4.28 9.83 -0.28
CA LEU A 44 4.83 10.94 -1.07
C LEU A 44 3.88 12.15 -1.18
N PRO A 45 2.58 11.99 -1.53
CA PRO A 45 1.64 13.11 -1.52
C PRO A 45 1.64 13.90 -0.20
N ILE A 46 1.75 13.22 0.94
CA ILE A 46 1.79 13.85 2.25
C ILE A 46 3.16 14.49 2.50
N ALA A 47 4.24 13.77 2.24
CA ALA A 47 5.61 14.23 2.45
C ALA A 47 5.95 15.49 1.65
N ILE A 48 5.40 15.67 0.44
CA ILE A 48 5.62 16.87 -0.37
C ILE A 48 5.20 18.15 0.38
N VAL A 49 4.20 18.08 1.25
CA VAL A 49 3.69 19.24 2.01
C VAL A 49 4.73 19.80 2.99
N CYS A 50 5.50 18.92 3.64
CA CYS A 50 6.58 19.31 4.55
C CYS A 50 7.95 19.43 3.86
N MET A 51 8.19 18.71 2.76
CA MET A 51 9.45 18.80 2.01
C MET A 51 9.61 20.11 1.23
N VAL A 52 8.53 20.62 0.60
CA VAL A 52 8.64 21.70 -0.40
C VAL A 52 8.39 23.08 0.17
N ASN A 53 9.25 24.02 -0.22
CA ASN A 53 9.11 25.42 0.16
C ASN A 53 8.06 26.15 -0.70
N ARG A 54 6.84 26.27 -0.19
CA ARG A 54 5.75 27.02 -0.86
C ARG A 54 5.84 28.54 -0.67
N THR A 55 6.82 29.03 0.10
CA THR A 55 6.94 30.46 0.42
C THR A 55 7.52 31.29 -0.74
N LYS A 56 7.88 30.66 -1.87
CA LYS A 56 8.35 31.36 -3.09
C LYS A 56 7.24 31.86 -4.01
N SER A 57 5.96 31.60 -3.72
CA SER A 57 4.88 31.94 -4.66
C SER A 57 4.24 33.33 -4.46
N HIS A 58 4.67 34.10 -3.46
CA HIS A 58 4.36 35.53 -3.38
C HIS A 58 5.52 36.28 -2.73
N ASP A 59 6.41 36.83 -3.54
CA ASP A 59 7.11 38.07 -3.16
C ASP A 59 6.03 39.17 -3.05
N TYR A 60 5.26 39.17 -1.95
CA TYR A 60 4.48 40.35 -1.59
C TYR A 60 5.51 41.37 -1.07
N GLN A 61 5.96 42.26 -1.95
CA GLN A 61 6.57 43.51 -1.53
C GLN A 61 5.50 44.34 -0.83
N LEU A 62 5.29 44.13 0.47
CA LEU A 62 4.54 45.05 1.31
C LEU A 62 5.42 46.29 1.54
N SER A 63 5.37 47.23 0.61
CA SER A 63 5.93 48.56 0.77
C SER A 63 5.05 49.37 1.71
N PHE A 64 5.40 49.42 3.00
CA PHE A 64 4.85 50.39 3.93
C PHE A 64 5.93 51.42 4.27
N ASN A 65 5.74 52.66 3.80
CA ASN A 65 6.50 53.88 4.09
C ASN A 65 8.03 53.75 4.20
N ASN A 66 8.74 53.96 3.08
CA ASN A 66 10.17 54.37 2.94
C ASN A 66 11.21 53.88 3.97
N THR A 67 10.97 52.74 4.61
CA THR A 67 11.91 52.03 5.46
C THR A 67 11.86 50.59 5.01
N THR A 68 12.81 50.21 4.16
CA THR A 68 13.05 48.82 3.77
C THR A 68 13.61 48.06 4.96
N THR A 69 12.80 47.87 5.99
CA THR A 69 13.14 47.02 7.12
C THR A 69 12.89 45.60 6.66
N THR A 70 13.93 44.99 6.09
CA THR A 70 13.93 43.61 5.67
C THR A 70 13.37 42.76 6.82
N ILE A 71 12.21 42.11 6.68
CA ILE A 71 11.59 41.27 7.74
C ILE A 71 12.39 39.96 7.95
N LYS A 72 13.48 39.77 7.19
CA LYS A 72 14.42 38.66 7.29
C LYS A 72 14.89 38.35 8.73
N PRO A 73 15.22 39.31 9.61
CA PRO A 73 15.63 39.01 10.98
C PRO A 73 14.49 38.38 11.79
N LEU A 74 13.26 38.90 11.66
CA LEU A 74 12.09 38.39 12.38
C LEU A 74 11.70 36.99 11.88
N VAL A 75 11.67 36.79 10.55
CA VAL A 75 11.44 35.46 9.94
C VAL A 75 12.53 34.49 10.37
N SER A 76 13.80 34.91 10.34
CA SER A 76 14.93 34.07 10.80
C SER A 76 14.89 33.78 12.29
N ALA A 77 14.36 34.70 13.12
CA ALA A 77 14.20 34.52 14.55
C ALA A 77 13.03 33.57 14.88
N LEU A 78 11.93 33.62 14.11
CA LEU A 78 10.82 32.67 14.21
C LEU A 78 11.23 31.27 13.70
N GLN A 79 12.08 31.21 12.68
CA GLN A 79 12.72 29.98 12.21
C GLN A 79 13.68 29.40 13.26
N LYS A 80 14.53 30.23 13.88
CA LYS A 80 15.38 29.85 15.02
C LYS A 80 14.60 29.39 16.25
N ARG A 81 13.39 29.93 16.46
CA ARG A 81 12.47 29.52 17.53
C ARG A 81 11.67 28.25 17.21
N GLY A 82 11.89 27.61 16.04
CA GLY A 82 11.26 26.34 15.67
C GLY A 82 9.81 26.44 15.19
N TYR A 83 9.31 27.66 14.91
CA TYR A 83 7.94 27.86 14.42
C TYR A 83 7.81 27.77 12.89
N LEU A 84 8.93 27.88 12.16
CA LEU A 84 8.98 27.75 10.70
C LEU A 84 9.99 26.63 10.35
N GLU A 85 9.51 25.52 9.80
CA GLU A 85 10.40 24.49 9.27
C GLU A 85 11.20 25.03 8.07
N GLU A 86 12.51 24.80 8.06
CA GLU A 86 13.31 24.92 6.84
C GLU A 86 12.83 23.89 5.83
N LYS A 87 11.93 24.32 4.95
CA LYS A 87 11.53 23.51 3.79
C LYS A 87 12.73 23.30 2.88
N GLN A 88 13.23 22.06 2.86
CA GLN A 88 14.52 21.65 2.30
C GLN A 88 14.57 21.65 0.77
N PHE A 89 13.42 21.54 0.09
CA PHE A 89 13.38 21.36 -1.37
C PHE A 89 12.71 22.53 -2.11
N ASN A 90 13.42 23.07 -3.12
CA ASN A 90 12.91 24.04 -4.09
C ASN A 90 12.39 23.34 -5.36
N TRP A 91 11.46 22.38 -5.21
CA TRP A 91 10.88 21.69 -6.37
C TRP A 91 9.79 22.52 -7.04
N MET A 92 9.85 22.60 -8.37
CA MET A 92 8.75 23.17 -9.17
C MET A 92 7.48 22.34 -8.99
N GLU A 93 6.31 22.95 -9.08
CA GLU A 93 5.02 22.23 -9.01
C GLU A 93 4.93 21.12 -10.07
N LEU A 94 5.44 21.37 -11.28
CA LEU A 94 5.52 20.38 -12.34
C LEU A 94 6.36 19.15 -11.93
N GLN A 95 7.50 19.34 -11.26
CA GLN A 95 8.35 18.23 -10.80
C GLN A 95 7.63 17.36 -9.75
N GLN A 96 6.89 17.99 -8.84
CA GLN A 96 6.08 17.28 -7.83
C GLN A 96 5.01 16.42 -8.52
N GLN A 97 4.33 16.98 -9.52
CA GLN A 97 3.29 16.27 -10.27
C GLN A 97 3.87 15.12 -11.11
N ILE A 98 5.03 15.31 -11.76
CA ILE A 98 5.72 14.25 -12.51
C ILE A 98 6.07 13.08 -11.58
N LEU A 99 6.59 13.38 -10.38
CA LEU A 99 6.94 12.36 -9.41
C LEU A 99 5.70 11.61 -8.89
N LEU A 100 4.60 12.33 -8.63
CA LEU A 100 3.32 11.73 -8.26
C LEU A 100 2.74 10.87 -9.38
N GLY A 101 2.85 11.32 -10.62
CA GLY A 101 2.39 10.64 -11.84
C GLY A 101 3.21 9.40 -12.19
N GLY A 102 4.52 9.40 -11.90
CA GLY A 102 5.40 8.25 -12.15
C GLY A 102 4.93 6.97 -11.47
N TYR A 103 4.31 7.08 -10.28
CA TYR A 103 3.65 5.95 -9.62
C TYR A 103 2.54 5.35 -10.48
N TRP A 104 1.66 6.20 -11.02
CA TRP A 104 0.52 5.75 -11.81
C TRP A 104 0.94 5.17 -13.16
N ALA A 105 1.98 5.72 -13.77
CA ALA A 105 2.57 5.16 -14.98
C ALA A 105 2.98 3.70 -14.74
N GLY A 106 3.78 3.43 -13.71
CA GLY A 106 4.18 2.06 -13.36
C GLY A 106 2.99 1.17 -12.98
N TYR A 107 2.05 1.71 -12.21
CA TYR A 107 0.87 0.97 -11.76
C TYR A 107 0.02 0.42 -12.91
N ILE A 108 -0.19 1.21 -13.98
CA ILE A 108 -0.98 0.78 -15.14
C ILE A 108 -0.27 -0.33 -15.91
N PHE A 109 1.06 -0.22 -16.08
CA PHE A 109 1.84 -1.20 -16.83
C PHE A 109 1.74 -2.62 -16.27
N THR A 110 1.63 -2.78 -14.94
CA THR A 110 1.63 -4.10 -14.30
C THR A 110 0.26 -4.68 -13.99
N GLN A 111 -0.84 -3.98 -14.24
CA GLN A 111 -2.20 -4.53 -14.02
C GLN A 111 -2.45 -5.79 -14.84
N VAL A 112 -2.25 -5.73 -16.16
CA VAL A 112 -2.51 -6.86 -17.07
C VAL A 112 -1.48 -7.98 -16.86
N PRO A 113 -0.16 -7.70 -16.88
CA PRO A 113 0.85 -8.74 -16.63
C PRO A 113 0.74 -9.35 -15.23
N GLY A 114 0.36 -8.55 -14.22
CA GLY A 114 0.22 -9.00 -12.83
C GLY A 114 -0.86 -10.07 -12.65
N GLY A 115 -1.97 -9.96 -13.39
CA GLY A 115 -3.00 -11.00 -13.40
C GLY A 115 -2.52 -12.30 -14.02
N TRP A 116 -1.85 -12.22 -15.17
CA TRP A 116 -1.24 -13.39 -15.80
C TRP A 116 -0.21 -14.05 -14.85
N LEU A 117 0.69 -13.26 -14.26
CA LEU A 117 1.71 -13.73 -13.32
C LEU A 117 1.10 -14.40 -12.07
N ALA A 118 0.02 -13.85 -11.55
CA ALA A 118 -0.67 -14.41 -10.39
C ALA A 118 -1.33 -15.78 -10.69
N THR A 119 -1.73 -16.01 -11.94
CA THR A 119 -2.26 -17.31 -12.36
C THR A 119 -1.17 -18.34 -12.63
N THR A 120 0.01 -17.93 -13.11
CA THR A 120 1.12 -18.83 -13.46
C THR A 120 2.01 -19.15 -12.27
N ILE A 121 2.64 -18.14 -11.66
CA ILE A 121 3.59 -18.29 -10.54
C ILE A 121 2.85 -18.54 -9.22
N GLY A 122 1.65 -17.98 -9.11
CA GLY A 122 0.81 -18.07 -7.92
C GLY A 122 0.70 -16.74 -7.19
N ALA A 123 -0.53 -16.46 -6.74
CA ALA A 123 -0.88 -15.20 -6.09
C ALA A 123 -0.05 -14.94 -4.82
N LYS A 124 0.31 -15.97 -4.04
CA LYS A 124 1.13 -15.82 -2.83
C LYS A 124 2.48 -15.16 -3.15
N TRP A 125 3.19 -15.71 -4.14
CA TRP A 125 4.54 -15.29 -4.50
C TRP A 125 4.54 -13.94 -5.23
N VAL A 126 3.55 -13.69 -6.08
CA VAL A 126 3.37 -12.38 -6.72
C VAL A 126 3.14 -11.29 -5.67
N TYR A 127 2.30 -11.57 -4.68
CA TYR A 127 2.03 -10.64 -3.58
C TYR A 127 3.30 -10.42 -2.72
N ALA A 128 4.03 -11.49 -2.40
CA ALA A 128 5.30 -11.40 -1.67
C ALA A 128 6.36 -10.58 -2.43
N GLY A 129 6.50 -10.82 -3.74
CA GLY A 129 7.42 -10.06 -4.61
C GLY A 129 7.06 -8.58 -4.67
N SER A 130 5.76 -8.25 -4.73
CA SER A 130 5.28 -6.87 -4.64
C SER A 130 5.67 -6.22 -3.31
N LEU A 131 5.35 -6.86 -2.17
CA LEU A 131 5.67 -6.33 -0.84
C LEU A 131 7.18 -6.13 -0.64
N PHE A 132 8.00 -7.08 -1.10
CA PHE A 132 9.45 -6.97 -1.03
C PHE A 132 9.96 -5.78 -1.86
N THR A 133 9.54 -5.70 -3.13
CA THR A 133 9.96 -4.65 -4.07
C THR A 133 9.50 -3.27 -3.63
N SER A 134 8.27 -3.13 -3.14
CA SER A 134 7.74 -1.85 -2.68
C SER A 134 8.42 -1.38 -1.39
N SER A 135 8.73 -2.31 -0.47
CA SER A 135 9.40 -1.99 0.79
C SER A 135 10.83 -1.55 0.55
N ILE A 136 11.61 -2.29 -0.26
CA ILE A 136 12.99 -1.90 -0.56
C ILE A 136 13.06 -0.58 -1.33
N ALA A 137 12.14 -0.36 -2.28
CA ALA A 137 12.06 0.90 -3.00
C ALA A 137 11.65 2.06 -2.07
N SER A 138 10.81 1.81 -1.06
CA SER A 138 10.45 2.82 -0.04
C SER A 138 11.64 3.22 0.82
N PHE A 139 12.51 2.29 1.23
CA PHE A 139 13.76 2.63 1.93
C PHE A 139 14.74 3.38 1.04
N ALA A 140 14.91 2.92 -0.21
CA ALA A 140 15.76 3.60 -1.18
C ALA A 140 15.29 5.04 -1.40
N LEU A 141 13.97 5.27 -1.46
CA LEU A 141 13.39 6.61 -1.51
C LEU A 141 13.75 7.44 -0.27
N THR A 142 13.67 6.89 0.95
CA THR A 142 14.11 7.60 2.17
C THR A 142 15.54 8.09 2.06
N ILE A 143 16.47 7.22 1.61
CA ILE A 143 17.88 7.58 1.46
C ILE A 143 18.06 8.63 0.37
N MET A 144 17.42 8.46 -0.80
CA MET A 144 17.52 9.39 -1.93
C MET A 144 16.97 10.78 -1.61
N TYR A 145 15.85 10.87 -0.89
CA TYR A 145 15.35 12.16 -0.42
C TYR A 145 16.27 12.81 0.63
N THR A 146 17.12 12.05 1.32
CA THR A 146 18.08 12.60 2.31
C THR A 146 19.35 13.13 1.64
N MET A 147 19.79 12.51 0.56
CA MET A 147 21.09 12.75 -0.09
C MET A 147 21.11 13.92 -1.10
N SER A 148 20.13 14.83 -1.04
CA SER A 148 19.98 16.04 -1.89
C SER A 148 19.24 15.85 -3.23
N SER A 149 18.65 16.96 -3.68
CA SER A 149 17.78 17.14 -4.86
C SER A 149 18.40 16.81 -6.22
N THR A 150 19.67 16.41 -6.27
CA THR A 150 20.49 16.31 -7.48
C THR A 150 20.11 15.13 -8.38
N HIS A 151 19.33 14.16 -7.89
CA HIS A 151 18.94 12.96 -8.64
C HIS A 151 17.42 12.80 -8.82
N PHE A 152 16.77 13.81 -9.42
CA PHE A 152 15.34 13.76 -9.75
C PHE A 152 14.94 12.52 -10.55
N ILE A 153 15.77 12.11 -11.52
CA ILE A 153 15.54 10.92 -12.34
C ILE A 153 15.50 9.65 -11.48
N SER A 154 16.42 9.49 -10.53
CA SER A 154 16.45 8.33 -9.64
C SER A 154 15.22 8.26 -8.74
N MET A 155 14.77 9.41 -8.21
CA MET A 155 13.52 9.49 -7.43
C MET A 155 12.31 9.08 -8.28
N PHE A 156 12.25 9.54 -9.53
CA PHE A 156 11.22 9.15 -10.48
C PHE A 156 11.24 7.64 -10.77
N LEU A 157 12.42 7.07 -11.05
CA LEU A 157 12.57 5.64 -11.32
C LEU A 157 12.15 4.78 -10.13
N LEU A 158 12.59 5.13 -8.91
CA LEU A 158 12.15 4.43 -7.70
C LEU A 158 10.64 4.53 -7.51
N ARG A 159 10.06 5.70 -7.79
CA ARG A 159 8.61 5.89 -7.69
C ARG A 159 7.84 5.10 -8.73
N PHE A 160 8.37 4.99 -9.94
CA PHE A 160 7.87 4.11 -10.99
C PHE A 160 7.92 2.64 -10.56
N ILE A 161 9.04 2.18 -9.98
CA ILE A 161 9.20 0.82 -9.44
C ILE A 161 8.17 0.51 -8.35
N VAL A 162 7.92 1.44 -7.42
CA VAL A 162 6.85 1.30 -6.42
C VAL A 162 5.48 1.13 -7.11
N GLY A 163 5.22 1.92 -8.16
CA GLY A 163 4.03 1.78 -8.99
C GLY A 163 3.89 0.39 -9.61
N LEU A 164 4.95 -0.10 -10.25
CA LEU A 164 5.01 -1.45 -10.85
C LEU A 164 4.67 -2.53 -9.82
N ALA A 165 5.30 -2.46 -8.64
CA ALA A 165 5.04 -3.40 -7.55
C ALA A 165 3.57 -3.36 -7.11
N HIS A 166 3.00 -2.18 -6.89
CA HIS A 166 1.63 -2.07 -6.40
C HIS A 166 0.57 -2.51 -7.44
N GLY A 167 0.86 -2.39 -8.73
CA GLY A 167 -0.10 -2.69 -9.79
C GLY A 167 -0.52 -4.16 -9.85
N VAL A 168 0.28 -5.10 -9.35
CA VAL A 168 -0.05 -6.54 -9.39
C VAL A 168 -0.99 -6.99 -8.27
N LEU A 169 -1.25 -6.16 -7.26
CA LEU A 169 -1.91 -6.59 -6.03
C LEU A 169 -3.39 -6.92 -6.19
N PHE A 170 -4.15 -6.03 -6.84
CA PHE A 170 -5.56 -6.26 -7.13
C PHE A 170 -5.79 -7.54 -7.95
N PRO A 171 -5.11 -7.73 -9.11
CA PRO A 171 -5.30 -8.94 -9.88
C PRO A 171 -4.79 -10.19 -9.14
N ALA A 172 -3.71 -10.10 -8.35
CA ALA A 172 -3.26 -11.20 -7.51
C ALA A 172 -4.28 -11.57 -6.42
N THR A 173 -4.92 -10.60 -5.77
CA THR A 173 -5.99 -10.84 -4.79
C THR A 173 -7.20 -11.52 -5.43
N ILE A 174 -7.62 -11.09 -6.63
CA ILE A 174 -8.73 -11.71 -7.34
C ILE A 174 -8.40 -13.16 -7.73
N ALA A 175 -7.15 -13.42 -8.16
CA ALA A 175 -6.65 -14.76 -8.45
C ALA A 175 -6.57 -15.63 -7.19
N LEU A 176 -6.13 -15.08 -6.06
CA LEU A 176 -6.14 -15.78 -4.77
C LEU A 176 -7.56 -16.20 -4.36
N TRP A 177 -8.52 -15.28 -4.48
CA TRP A 177 -9.93 -15.57 -4.16
C TRP A 177 -10.59 -16.55 -5.12
N SER A 178 -10.07 -16.71 -6.34
CA SER A 178 -10.59 -17.74 -7.26
C SER A 178 -10.33 -19.16 -6.77
N LEU A 179 -9.35 -19.36 -5.88
CA LEU A 179 -9.00 -20.66 -5.32
C LEU A 179 -9.48 -20.84 -3.87
N TRP A 180 -9.52 -19.75 -3.10
CA TRP A 180 -9.82 -19.79 -1.67
C TRP A 180 -11.26 -19.49 -1.31
N ALA A 181 -11.97 -18.71 -2.12
CA ALA A 181 -13.34 -18.29 -1.80
C ALA A 181 -14.37 -19.06 -2.63
N VAL A 182 -15.37 -19.56 -1.91
CA VAL A 182 -16.58 -20.15 -2.47
C VAL A 182 -17.43 -19.04 -3.13
N PRO A 183 -18.10 -19.30 -4.28
CA PRO A 183 -18.79 -18.25 -5.05
C PRO A 183 -19.76 -17.36 -4.25
N GLN A 184 -20.45 -17.95 -3.27
CA GLN A 184 -21.43 -17.27 -2.43
C GLN A 184 -20.80 -16.29 -1.43
N GLU A 185 -19.55 -16.52 -1.03
CA GLU A 185 -18.84 -15.75 0.01
C GLU A 185 -17.74 -14.85 -0.56
N ARG A 186 -17.37 -15.04 -1.84
CA ARG A 186 -16.25 -14.40 -2.50
C ARG A 186 -16.31 -12.88 -2.49
N SER A 187 -17.47 -12.30 -2.75
CA SER A 187 -17.66 -10.84 -2.73
C SER A 187 -17.47 -10.26 -1.33
N THR A 188 -17.95 -10.95 -0.29
CA THR A 188 -17.80 -10.55 1.12
C THR A 188 -16.33 -10.59 1.55
N LEU A 189 -15.63 -11.69 1.28
CA LEU A 189 -14.21 -11.85 1.63
C LEU A 189 -13.33 -10.83 0.87
N ALA A 190 -13.60 -10.62 -0.41
CA ALA A 190 -12.90 -9.60 -1.20
C ALA A 190 -13.15 -8.18 -0.67
N SER A 191 -14.40 -7.86 -0.30
CA SER A 191 -14.75 -6.55 0.26
C SER A 191 -14.07 -6.30 1.59
N ILE A 192 -14.03 -7.29 2.49
CA ILE A 192 -13.28 -7.21 3.75
C ILE A 192 -11.81 -6.89 3.46
N GLY A 193 -11.19 -7.57 2.50
CA GLY A 193 -9.82 -7.29 2.08
C GLY A 193 -9.64 -5.84 1.56
N PHE A 194 -10.50 -5.41 0.64
CA PHE A 194 -10.39 -4.10 0.00
C PHE A 194 -10.69 -2.92 0.94
N CYS A 195 -11.45 -3.12 2.01
CA CYS A 195 -11.63 -2.09 3.05
C CYS A 195 -10.30 -1.58 3.63
N GLY A 196 -9.24 -2.40 3.59
CA GLY A 196 -7.91 -2.03 4.06
C GLY A 196 -7.30 -0.86 3.29
N THR A 197 -7.69 -0.69 2.02
CA THR A 197 -7.22 0.41 1.17
C THR A 197 -7.64 1.79 1.70
N HIS A 198 -8.88 1.88 2.16
CA HIS A 198 -9.45 3.09 2.75
C HIS A 198 -8.83 3.36 4.13
N LEU A 199 -8.76 2.32 4.97
CA LEU A 199 -8.20 2.48 6.31
C LEU A 199 -6.72 2.87 6.28
N GLY A 200 -5.91 2.22 5.43
CA GLY A 200 -4.49 2.56 5.28
C GLY A 200 -4.27 3.98 4.79
N THR A 201 -5.10 4.46 3.86
CA THR A 201 -5.06 5.85 3.40
C THR A 201 -5.37 6.82 4.54
N SER A 202 -6.49 6.62 5.23
CA SER A 202 -6.94 7.53 6.31
C SER A 202 -5.94 7.58 7.46
N VAL A 203 -5.46 6.42 7.92
CA VAL A 203 -4.49 6.33 9.03
C VAL A 203 -3.18 7.02 8.66
N THR A 204 -2.67 6.79 7.45
CA THR A 204 -1.40 7.38 7.01
C THR A 204 -1.53 8.88 6.77
N MET A 205 -2.67 9.36 6.27
CA MET A 205 -2.94 10.80 6.16
C MET A 205 -2.94 11.49 7.52
N LEU A 206 -3.57 10.88 8.53
CA LEU A 206 -3.61 11.42 9.90
C LEU A 206 -2.22 11.41 10.55
N ILE A 207 -1.57 10.24 10.58
CA ILE A 207 -0.25 10.07 11.20
C ILE A 207 0.81 10.90 10.46
N GLY A 208 0.80 10.88 9.13
CA GLY A 208 1.72 11.65 8.31
C GLY A 208 1.58 13.15 8.54
N GLY A 209 0.34 13.66 8.66
CA GLY A 209 0.10 15.06 9.01
C GLY A 209 0.64 15.43 10.39
N LEU A 210 0.48 14.55 11.38
CA LEU A 210 1.03 14.75 12.73
C LEU A 210 2.57 14.76 12.73
N PHE A 211 3.20 13.85 12.00
CA PHE A 211 4.66 13.82 11.87
C PHE A 211 5.19 15.08 11.20
N CYS A 212 4.54 15.57 10.15
CA CYS A 212 4.91 16.82 9.49
C CYS A 212 4.77 18.04 10.40
N ARG A 213 3.90 17.99 11.42
CA ARG A 213 3.67 19.13 12.33
C ARG A 213 4.59 19.12 13.55
N HIS A 214 4.90 17.95 14.09
CA HIS A 214 5.53 17.82 15.40
C HIS A 214 6.97 17.32 15.38
N LEU A 215 7.41 16.69 14.28
CA LEU A 215 8.76 16.13 14.17
C LEU A 215 9.58 16.89 13.14
N TYR A 216 10.80 17.27 13.53
CA TYR A 216 11.77 17.79 12.58
C TYR A 216 12.10 16.71 11.53
N SER A 217 12.00 17.06 10.24
CA SER A 217 12.12 16.10 9.14
C SER A 217 11.10 14.95 9.21
N GLY A 218 9.86 15.24 9.62
CA GLY A 218 8.77 14.28 9.76
C GLY A 218 8.56 13.36 8.55
N TRP A 219 8.86 13.84 7.34
CA TRP A 219 8.78 13.05 6.12
C TRP A 219 9.64 11.78 6.14
N MET A 220 10.85 11.83 6.73
CA MET A 220 11.76 10.68 6.76
C MET A 220 11.13 9.50 7.50
N TYR A 221 10.49 9.81 8.62
CA TYR A 221 9.81 8.82 9.46
C TYR A 221 8.63 8.18 8.73
N ILE A 222 7.89 8.93 7.91
CA ILE A 222 6.77 8.40 7.11
C ILE A 222 7.26 7.28 6.18
N PHE A 223 8.34 7.52 5.43
CA PHE A 223 8.88 6.51 4.51
C PHE A 223 9.56 5.35 5.24
N CYS A 224 10.31 5.63 6.32
CA CYS A 224 10.98 4.60 7.10
C CYS A 224 10.00 3.64 7.77
N LEU A 225 8.99 4.16 8.49
CA LEU A 225 8.02 3.34 9.22
C LEU A 225 7.20 2.44 8.30
N THR A 226 6.74 2.98 7.17
CA THR A 226 5.98 2.21 6.18
C THR A 226 6.83 1.20 5.42
N GLY A 227 8.13 1.46 5.25
CA GLY A 227 9.10 0.48 4.74
C GLY A 227 9.30 -0.68 5.71
N ILE A 228 9.55 -0.40 7.00
CA ILE A 228 9.71 -1.43 8.05
C ILE A 228 8.43 -2.28 8.15
N LEU A 229 7.27 -1.63 8.20
CA LEU A 229 5.98 -2.29 8.28
C LEU A 229 5.74 -3.21 7.06
N GLY A 230 6.20 -2.79 5.89
CA GLY A 230 6.21 -3.60 4.67
C GLY A 230 6.99 -4.91 4.80
N PHE A 231 8.21 -4.87 5.36
CA PHE A 231 8.99 -6.09 5.59
C PHE A 231 8.42 -7.00 6.68
N ILE A 232 7.93 -6.42 7.79
CA ILE A 232 7.24 -7.20 8.83
C ILE A 232 6.06 -7.93 8.19
N TRP A 233 5.28 -7.23 7.37
CA TRP A 233 4.12 -7.81 6.73
C TRP A 233 4.49 -8.86 5.67
N LEU A 234 5.59 -8.67 4.94
CA LEU A 234 6.13 -9.67 4.01
C LEU A 234 6.42 -11.01 4.73
N LEU A 235 7.07 -10.95 5.89
CA LEU A 235 7.40 -12.14 6.67
C LEU A 235 6.14 -12.86 7.15
N LEU A 236 5.16 -12.10 7.66
CA LEU A 236 3.86 -12.64 8.06
C LEU A 236 3.10 -13.25 6.88
N TRP A 237 3.13 -12.59 5.71
CA TRP A 237 2.47 -13.05 4.50
C TRP A 237 3.03 -14.39 4.01
N ILE A 238 4.36 -14.52 3.91
CA ILE A 238 5.01 -15.75 3.46
C ILE A 238 4.75 -16.91 4.44
N SER A 239 4.76 -16.62 5.74
CA SER A 239 4.55 -17.62 6.80
C SER A 239 3.10 -18.13 6.86
N LEU A 240 2.12 -17.23 6.78
CA LEU A 240 0.72 -17.54 7.06
C LEU A 240 -0.13 -17.84 5.81
N THR A 241 0.31 -17.42 4.62
CA THR A 241 -0.48 -17.55 3.38
C THR A 241 -0.07 -18.79 2.58
N SER A 242 -1.01 -19.42 1.88
CA SER A 242 -0.74 -20.51 0.94
C SER A 242 -1.45 -20.28 -0.39
N ASP A 243 -0.83 -20.68 -1.50
CA ASP A 243 -1.38 -20.48 -2.85
C ASP A 243 -2.68 -21.23 -3.12
N SER A 244 -2.83 -22.42 -2.53
CA SER A 244 -3.99 -23.30 -2.68
C SER A 244 -4.40 -23.84 -1.31
N PRO A 245 -5.72 -24.06 -1.07
CA PRO A 245 -6.21 -24.74 0.12
C PRO A 245 -5.53 -26.09 0.35
N ASN A 246 -5.23 -26.83 -0.72
CA ASN A 246 -4.61 -28.16 -0.63
C ASN A 246 -3.16 -28.14 -0.10
N ASN A 247 -2.46 -27.02 -0.27
CA ASN A 247 -1.08 -26.87 0.21
C ASN A 247 -1.01 -26.21 1.60
N HIS A 248 -2.16 -25.88 2.18
CA HIS A 248 -2.20 -25.16 3.44
C HIS A 248 -2.03 -26.13 4.62
N LYS A 249 -0.96 -25.95 5.41
CA LYS A 249 -0.56 -26.90 6.47
C LYS A 249 -1.54 -27.03 7.64
N THR A 250 -2.36 -26.00 7.89
CA THR A 250 -3.22 -25.92 9.10
C THR A 250 -4.71 -25.83 8.78
N ILE A 251 -5.13 -26.10 7.54
CA ILE A 251 -6.56 -26.13 7.18
C ILE A 251 -7.17 -27.44 7.67
N SER A 252 -8.42 -27.42 8.14
CA SER A 252 -9.15 -28.66 8.45
C SER A 252 -9.55 -29.37 7.15
N ASP A 253 -9.58 -30.71 7.18
CA ASP A 253 -9.97 -31.51 6.02
C ASP A 253 -11.39 -31.14 5.55
N HIS A 254 -12.33 -30.95 6.50
CA HIS A 254 -13.69 -30.50 6.23
C HIS A 254 -13.74 -29.13 5.51
N GLU A 255 -12.95 -28.13 5.93
CA GLU A 255 -12.93 -26.82 5.24
C GLU A 255 -12.29 -26.92 3.86
N ARG A 256 -11.21 -27.71 3.72
CA ARG A 256 -10.54 -27.93 2.44
C ARG A 256 -11.48 -28.57 1.42
N ASP A 257 -12.20 -29.61 1.82
CA ASP A 257 -13.04 -30.39 0.93
C ASP A 257 -14.28 -29.58 0.51
N TYR A 258 -14.86 -28.80 1.45
CA TYR A 258 -15.90 -27.81 1.14
C TYR A 258 -15.47 -26.80 0.07
N ILE A 259 -14.26 -26.24 0.19
CA ILE A 259 -13.74 -25.28 -0.80
C ILE A 259 -13.49 -25.97 -2.13
N CYS A 260 -12.80 -27.11 -2.14
CA CYS A 260 -12.40 -27.78 -3.37
C CYS A 260 -13.59 -28.26 -4.20
N ASN A 261 -14.63 -28.77 -3.53
CA ASN A 261 -15.85 -29.24 -4.19
C ASN A 261 -16.64 -28.07 -4.81
N LEU A 262 -16.73 -26.92 -4.14
CA LEU A 262 -17.49 -25.76 -4.63
C LEU A 262 -16.74 -24.87 -5.61
N THR A 263 -15.41 -24.86 -5.56
CA THR A 263 -14.56 -24.10 -6.50
C THR A 263 -14.18 -24.91 -7.73
N GLY A 264 -14.46 -26.22 -7.77
CA GLY A 264 -14.03 -27.12 -8.84
C GLY A 264 -12.51 -27.28 -8.90
N SER A 265 -11.82 -27.04 -7.78
CA SER A 265 -10.35 -27.03 -7.68
C SER A 265 -9.77 -28.43 -7.40
N THR A 266 -10.62 -29.47 -7.42
CA THR A 266 -10.23 -30.88 -7.36
C THR A 266 -9.29 -31.21 -8.52
N GLY A 267 -7.97 -31.22 -8.26
CA GLY A 267 -6.97 -31.76 -9.18
C GLY A 267 -6.08 -30.76 -9.91
N LYS A 268 -6.16 -29.45 -9.68
CA LYS A 268 -5.22 -28.49 -10.33
C LYS A 268 -3.86 -28.49 -9.61
N LYS A 269 -3.05 -29.54 -9.79
CA LYS A 269 -1.59 -29.43 -9.65
C LYS A 269 -1.15 -28.44 -10.72
N ARG A 270 -0.70 -27.25 -10.32
CA ARG A 270 -0.06 -26.29 -11.24
C ARG A 270 1.17 -27.00 -11.80
N SER A 271 1.13 -27.40 -13.07
CA SER A 271 2.32 -27.86 -13.78
C SER A 271 3.29 -26.70 -13.82
N MET A 272 4.43 -26.91 -13.18
CA MET A 272 5.56 -25.98 -13.11
C MET A 272 6.18 -25.78 -14.49
#